data_AF-A0A0B1SFM6-F1
#
_entry.id   AF-A0A0B1SFM6-F1
#
_cell.length_a   1.000
_cell.length_b   1.000
_cell.length_c   1.000
_cell.angle_alpha   90.00
_cell.angle_beta   90.00
_cell.angle_gamma   90.00
#
_symmetry.space_group_name_H-M   'P 1'
#
loop_
_entity.id
_entity.type
_entity.pdbx_description
1 polymer ?
#
loop_
_entity_poly.entity_id
_entity_poly.type
_entity_poly.pdbx_seq_one_letter_code
_entity_poly.pdbx_strand_id
1 'polypeptide(L)'
;MAIIHNSEGADASIDDKFRAAVDIVQNLPKDGPVVTTTDEKLAFYSLYKQATVGPCNTSQPGFWNVVEKFKWEAWKKLGSMESNEAKNAYINRILRKIMDVNREHDTEEWMRGELADQLMPKFAILGLHLRRRTDPSAIAEEEEELSCPDVVGEH
;
A
#
# COMPACT_ATOMS: atom_id res chain seq x y z
N MET A 1 -15.65 3.07 -0.06
CA MET A 1 -14.91 1.82 -0.35
C MET A 1 -13.94 2.14 -1.48
N ALA A 2 -12.63 1.90 -1.34
CA ALA A 2 -11.70 2.05 -2.46
C ALA A 2 -11.97 0.90 -3.44
N ILE A 3 -12.45 1.21 -4.64
CA ILE A 3 -12.70 0.22 -5.69
C ILE A 3 -11.47 0.21 -6.61
N ILE A 4 -10.88 -0.96 -6.80
CA ILE A 4 -9.83 -1.18 -7.81
C ILE A 4 -10.53 -1.19 -9.17
N HIS A 5 -10.67 -0.03 -9.82
CA HIS A 5 -11.07 0.01 -11.22
C HIS A 5 -9.84 -0.26 -12.11
N ASN A 6 -9.89 -1.37 -12.84
CA ASN A 6 -8.81 -1.91 -13.67
C ASN A 6 -8.74 -1.26 -15.08
N SER A 7 -8.66 0.07 -15.22
CA SER A 7 -8.62 0.66 -16.57
C SER A 7 -7.50 1.66 -16.87
N GLU A 8 -6.84 2.28 -15.88
CA GLU A 8 -5.80 3.31 -16.19
C GLU A 8 -4.42 3.06 -15.55
N GLY A 9 -4.31 2.13 -14.59
CA GLY A 9 -3.02 1.70 -13.98
C GLY A 9 -2.54 0.31 -14.40
N ALA A 10 -3.28 -0.37 -15.27
CA ALA A 10 -3.01 -1.77 -15.67
C ALA A 10 -1.77 -1.90 -16.57
N ASP A 11 -1.48 -0.89 -17.40
CA ASP A 11 -0.40 -0.93 -18.40
C ASP A 11 0.99 -0.60 -17.82
N ALA A 12 1.06 0.00 -16.63
CA ALA A 12 2.34 0.31 -16.00
C ALA A 12 3.10 -0.97 -15.60
N SER A 13 4.37 -1.04 -16.01
CA SER A 13 5.28 -2.14 -15.70
C SER A 13 5.44 -2.32 -14.18
N ILE A 14 5.79 -3.55 -13.76
CA ILE A 14 6.18 -3.85 -12.37
C ILE A 14 7.27 -2.90 -11.88
N ASP A 15 8.22 -2.52 -12.75
CA ASP A 15 9.29 -1.58 -12.40
C ASP A 15 8.78 -0.16 -12.16
N ASP A 16 7.82 0.31 -12.97
CA ASP A 16 7.22 1.64 -12.79
C ASP A 16 6.35 1.68 -11.52
N LYS A 17 5.58 0.62 -11.27
CA LYS A 17 4.81 0.45 -10.04
C LYS A 17 5.72 0.39 -8.82
N PHE A 18 6.82 -0.36 -8.90
CA PHE A 18 7.80 -0.44 -7.82
C PHE A 18 8.47 0.91 -7.55
N ARG A 19 8.89 1.64 -8.60
CA ARG A 19 9.46 2.98 -8.45
C ARG A 19 8.47 3.95 -7.80
N ALA A 20 7.21 3.91 -8.22
CA ALA A 20 6.14 4.72 -7.62
C ALA A 20 5.94 4.37 -6.14
N ALA A 21 5.91 3.08 -5.80
CA ALA A 21 5.78 2.60 -4.43
C ALA A 21 6.95 3.01 -3.53
N VAL A 22 8.19 2.90 -4.01
CA VAL A 22 9.39 3.34 -3.28
C VAL A 22 9.32 4.84 -2.99
N ASP A 23 8.94 5.62 -3.98
CA ASP A 23 8.85 7.06 -3.86
C ASP A 23 7.75 7.49 -2.87
N ILE A 24 6.60 6.80 -2.88
CA ILE A 24 5.58 6.97 -1.85
C ILE A 24 6.20 6.72 -0.47
N VAL A 25 6.81 5.56 -0.23
CA VAL A 25 7.40 5.23 1.08
C VAL A 25 8.47 6.24 1.54
N GLN A 26 9.24 6.80 0.61
CA GLN A 26 10.28 7.80 0.91
C GLN A 26 9.72 9.19 1.25
N ASN A 27 8.60 9.56 0.64
CA ASN A 27 7.99 10.88 0.79
C ASN A 27 6.83 10.91 1.78
N LEU A 28 6.41 9.76 2.33
CA LEU A 28 5.43 9.72 3.42
C LEU A 28 5.97 10.50 4.63
N PRO A 29 5.19 11.44 5.19
CA PRO A 29 5.65 12.22 6.31
C PRO A 29 5.79 11.31 7.54
N LYS A 30 6.83 11.60 8.33
CA LYS A 30 7.20 10.78 9.51
C LYS A 30 6.16 10.89 10.63
N ASP A 31 5.41 11.98 10.65
CA ASP A 31 4.33 12.28 11.57
C ASP A 31 3.02 12.38 10.76
N GLY A 32 2.10 11.43 11.00
CA GLY A 32 0.85 11.30 10.26
C GLY A 32 0.16 9.96 10.50
N PRO A 33 -1.11 9.78 10.09
CA PRO A 33 -1.86 8.53 10.22
C PRO A 33 -1.18 7.32 9.54
N VAL A 34 -0.33 7.54 8.52
CA VAL A 34 0.48 6.45 7.94
C VAL A 34 1.79 6.27 8.74
N VAL A 35 1.68 5.85 10.00
CA VAL A 35 2.86 5.46 10.79
C VAL A 35 3.30 4.05 10.38
N THR A 36 4.55 3.91 9.94
CA THR A 36 5.18 2.59 9.75
C THR A 36 5.93 2.17 11.01
N THR A 37 5.56 1.01 11.52
CA THR A 37 6.26 0.34 12.62
C THR A 37 7.69 -0.04 12.22
N THR A 38 8.55 -0.31 13.21
CA THR A 38 9.93 -0.74 12.95
C THR A 38 9.99 -2.03 12.11
N ASP A 39 9.10 -2.99 12.37
CA ASP A 39 8.97 -4.20 11.55
C ASP A 39 8.61 -3.87 10.10
N GLU A 40 7.67 -2.94 9.90
CA GLU A 40 7.28 -2.51 8.57
C GLU A 40 8.44 -1.90 7.79
N LYS A 41 9.21 -1.02 8.44
CA LYS A 41 10.43 -0.42 7.87
C LYS A 41 11.46 -1.48 7.50
N LEU A 42 11.67 -2.49 8.35
CA LEU A 42 12.61 -3.59 8.08
C LEU A 42 12.18 -4.45 6.89
N ALA A 43 10.88 -4.73 6.76
CA ALA A 43 10.40 -5.51 5.63
C ALA A 43 10.34 -4.71 4.31
N PHE A 44 10.05 -3.40 4.35
CA PHE A 44 10.25 -2.56 3.16
C PHE A 44 11.73 -2.51 2.76
N TYR A 45 12.64 -2.39 3.73
CA TYR A 45 14.08 -2.44 3.48
C TYR A 45 14.50 -3.76 2.83
N SER A 46 14.12 -4.91 3.39
CA SER A 46 14.54 -6.21 2.86
C SER A 46 14.01 -6.45 1.45
N LEU A 47 12.74 -6.14 1.19
CA LEU A 47 12.12 -6.25 -0.13
C LEU A 47 12.78 -5.32 -1.14
N TYR A 48 13.10 -4.08 -0.75
CA TYR A 48 13.83 -3.14 -1.61
C TYR A 48 15.22 -3.67 -1.98
N LYS A 49 15.96 -4.19 -1.00
CA LYS A 49 17.29 -4.79 -1.23
C LYS A 49 17.21 -6.02 -2.13
N GLN A 50 16.24 -6.89 -1.93
CA GLN A 50 16.03 -8.07 -2.78
C GLN A 50 15.63 -7.68 -4.21
N ALA A 51 14.76 -6.67 -4.36
CA ALA A 51 14.33 -6.18 -5.67
C ALA A 51 15.47 -5.56 -6.49
N THR A 52 16.38 -4.83 -5.83
CA THR A 52 17.43 -4.03 -6.50
C THR A 52 18.78 -4.72 -6.58
N VAL A 53 19.15 -5.51 -5.57
CA VAL A 53 20.46 -6.18 -5.46
C VAL A 53 20.32 -7.70 -5.64
N GLY A 54 19.15 -8.27 -5.38
CA GLY A 54 18.95 -9.72 -5.34
C GLY A 54 19.31 -10.32 -3.96
N PRO A 55 19.65 -11.63 -3.91
CA PRO A 55 19.94 -12.33 -2.67
C PRO A 55 21.02 -11.65 -1.81
N CYS A 56 20.85 -11.71 -0.48
CA CYS A 56 21.80 -11.12 0.47
C CYS A 56 23.21 -11.70 0.30
N ASN A 57 24.12 -10.83 -0.13
CA ASN A 57 25.52 -11.13 -0.49
C ASN A 57 26.55 -10.51 0.47
N THR A 58 26.09 -9.85 1.53
CA THR A 58 26.96 -9.21 2.54
C THR A 58 27.16 -10.13 3.75
N SER A 59 28.33 -10.02 4.40
CA SER A 59 28.59 -10.71 5.67
C SER A 59 27.72 -10.17 6.81
N GLN A 60 27.51 -11.00 7.83
CA GLN A 60 26.75 -10.61 9.01
C GLN A 60 27.44 -9.44 9.74
N PRO A 61 26.72 -8.37 10.09
CA PRO A 61 27.26 -7.26 10.88
C PRO A 61 27.70 -7.70 12.28
N GLY A 62 28.66 -6.96 12.85
CA GLY A 62 29.12 -7.19 14.23
C GLY A 62 28.02 -6.98 15.27
N PHE A 63 28.10 -7.69 16.40
CA PHE A 63 27.03 -7.74 17.41
C PHE A 63 26.69 -6.39 18.04
N TRP A 64 27.61 -5.42 18.01
CA TRP A 64 27.40 -4.06 18.51
C TRP A 64 26.53 -3.20 17.58
N ASN A 65 26.33 -3.59 16.32
CA ASN A 65 25.51 -2.85 15.36
C ASN A 65 24.13 -3.51 15.19
N VAL A 66 23.30 -3.34 16.21
CA VAL A 66 21.99 -4.02 16.34
C VAL A 66 21.04 -3.65 15.18
N VAL A 67 21.02 -2.38 14.75
CA VAL A 67 20.14 -1.93 13.66
C VAL A 67 20.54 -2.56 12.33
N GLU A 68 21.83 -2.55 12.02
CA GLU A 68 22.32 -3.17 10.78
C GLU A 68 22.18 -4.69 10.82
N LYS A 69 22.30 -5.31 12.00
CA LYS A 69 22.01 -6.73 12.18
C LYS A 69 20.56 -7.05 11.82
N PHE A 70 19.58 -6.29 12.31
CA PHE A 70 18.16 -6.52 11.98
C PHE A 70 17.87 -6.33 10.48
N LYS A 71 18.45 -5.29 9.86
CA LYS A 71 18.36 -5.09 8.41
C LYS A 71 18.95 -6.27 7.62
N TRP A 72 20.12 -6.73 8.03
CA TRP A 72 20.79 -7.87 7.42
C TRP A 72 19.99 -9.15 7.59
N GLU A 73 19.46 -9.42 8.79
CA GLU A 73 18.61 -10.59 9.07
C GLU A 73 17.33 -10.56 8.23
N ALA A 74 16.67 -9.40 8.14
CA ALA A 74 15.48 -9.23 7.32
C ALA A 74 15.76 -9.49 5.83
N TRP A 75 16.87 -8.97 5.28
CA TRP A 75 17.26 -9.23 3.89
C TRP A 75 17.70 -10.68 3.68
N LYS A 76 18.48 -11.25 4.61
CA LYS A 76 18.95 -12.62 4.53
C LYS A 76 17.80 -13.64 4.55
N LYS A 77 16.74 -13.36 5.30
CA LYS A 77 15.55 -14.20 5.41
C LYS A 77 14.80 -14.39 4.08
N LEU A 78 14.93 -13.46 3.13
CA LEU A 78 14.31 -13.57 1.81
C LEU A 78 15.00 -14.60 0.90
N GLY A 79 16.22 -15.04 1.24
CA GLY A 79 16.92 -16.10 0.53
C GLY A 79 17.07 -15.82 -0.96
N SER A 80 16.59 -16.76 -1.78
CA SER A 80 16.68 -16.74 -3.25
C SER A 80 15.44 -16.14 -3.93
N MET A 81 14.61 -15.37 -3.22
CA MET A 81 13.45 -14.67 -3.79
C MET A 81 13.84 -13.87 -5.04
N GLU A 82 13.05 -13.98 -6.10
CA GLU A 82 13.35 -13.29 -7.36
C GLU A 82 13.08 -11.78 -7.25
N SER A 83 13.76 -10.99 -8.09
CA SER A 83 13.61 -9.53 -8.10
C SER A 83 12.16 -9.10 -8.34
N ASN A 84 11.48 -9.71 -9.33
CA ASN A 84 10.09 -9.37 -9.64
C ASN A 84 9.13 -9.77 -8.52
N GLU A 85 9.39 -10.89 -7.84
CA GLU A 85 8.63 -11.31 -6.66
C GLU A 85 8.79 -10.30 -5.52
N ALA A 86 10.01 -9.84 -5.25
CA ALA A 86 10.29 -8.83 -4.25
C ALA A 86 9.61 -7.48 -4.57
N LYS A 87 9.62 -7.05 -5.83
CA LYS A 87 8.91 -5.84 -6.29
C LYS A 87 7.40 -5.95 -6.04
N ASN A 88 6.79 -7.08 -6.43
CA ASN A 88 5.37 -7.33 -6.20
C ASN A 88 5.02 -7.35 -4.71
N ALA A 89 5.83 -8.01 -3.89
CA ALA A 89 5.62 -8.02 -2.45
C ALA A 89 5.73 -6.62 -1.84
N TYR A 90 6.66 -5.80 -2.32
CA TYR A 90 6.81 -4.40 -1.89
C TYR A 90 5.56 -3.58 -2.23
N ILE A 91 5.10 -3.66 -3.49
CA ILE A 91 3.91 -2.97 -3.99
C ILE A 91 2.67 -3.39 -3.17
N ASN A 92 2.44 -4.69 -3.03
CA ASN A 92 1.28 -5.20 -2.28
C ASN A 92 1.28 -4.75 -0.82
N ARG A 93 2.46 -4.65 -0.20
CA ARG A 93 2.57 -4.24 1.20
C ARG A 93 2.24 -2.76 1.41
N ILE A 94 2.71 -1.88 0.52
CA ILE A 94 2.35 -0.46 0.61
C ILE A 94 0.87 -0.23 0.30
N LEU A 95 0.32 -0.94 -0.70
CA LEU A 95 -1.11 -0.89 -1.03
C LEU A 95 -1.97 -1.25 0.18
N ARG A 96 -1.66 -2.38 0.84
CA ARG A 96 -2.36 -2.81 2.04
C ARG A 96 -2.30 -1.74 3.15
N LYS A 97 -1.11 -1.21 3.42
CA LYS A 97 -0.92 -0.18 4.44
C LYS A 97 -1.77 1.07 4.17
N ILE A 98 -1.79 1.55 2.93
CA ILE A 98 -2.61 2.71 2.54
C ILE A 98 -4.10 2.40 2.69
N MET A 99 -4.54 1.21 2.30
CA MET A 99 -5.94 0.79 2.44
C MET A 99 -6.37 0.68 3.91
N ASP A 100 -5.51 0.16 4.78
CA ASP A 100 -5.77 0.06 6.22
C ASP A 100 -5.91 1.45 6.84
N VAL A 101 -4.98 2.35 6.54
CA VAL A 101 -5.03 3.73 7.05
C VAL A 101 -6.25 4.50 6.53
N ASN A 102 -6.64 4.30 5.26
CA ASN A 102 -7.84 4.90 4.68
C ASN A 102 -9.16 4.33 5.25
N ARG A 103 -9.12 3.16 5.90
CA ARG A 103 -10.27 2.59 6.60
C ARG A 103 -10.44 3.23 7.98
N GLU A 104 -9.34 3.45 8.69
CA GLU A 104 -9.31 3.89 10.08
C GLU A 104 -9.35 5.42 10.23
N HIS A 105 -8.84 6.15 9.25
CA HIS A 105 -8.72 7.59 9.31
C HIS A 105 -9.37 8.24 8.07
N ASP A 106 -10.01 9.40 8.27
CA ASP A 106 -10.32 10.30 7.16
C ASP A 106 -9.01 10.90 6.67
N THR A 107 -8.41 10.22 5.69
CA THR A 107 -7.10 10.58 5.15
C THR A 107 -7.16 11.81 4.24
N GLU A 108 -8.34 12.39 4.02
CA GLU A 108 -8.55 13.55 3.16
C GLU A 108 -7.89 14.81 3.75
N GLU A 109 -7.87 14.97 5.08
CA GLU A 109 -7.21 16.12 5.71
C GLU A 109 -5.67 16.03 5.69
N TRP A 110 -5.14 14.82 5.78
CA TRP A 110 -3.70 14.58 5.84
C TRP A 110 -3.06 14.41 4.45
N MET A 111 -3.86 14.03 3.44
CA MET A 111 -3.50 14.09 2.02
C MET A 111 -3.92 15.42 1.37
N ARG A 112 -3.96 16.53 2.11
CA ARG A 112 -4.15 17.88 1.54
C ARG A 112 -2.84 18.67 1.53
N GLY A 113 -2.58 19.41 0.44
CA GLY A 113 -1.39 20.26 0.26
C GLY A 113 -0.40 19.71 -0.78
N GLU A 114 0.81 20.28 -0.82
CA GLU A 114 1.87 19.98 -1.82
C GLU A 114 2.23 18.48 -1.91
N LEU A 115 2.13 17.76 -0.79
CA LEU A 115 2.35 16.32 -0.73
C LEU A 115 1.33 15.52 -1.56
N ALA A 116 0.08 15.99 -1.60
CA ALA A 116 -0.98 15.36 -2.38
C ALA A 116 -0.71 15.48 -3.87
N ASP A 117 -0.36 16.67 -4.34
CA ASP A 117 0.03 16.92 -5.73
C ASP A 117 1.21 16.05 -6.16
N GLN A 118 2.16 15.78 -5.25
CA GLN A 118 3.31 14.92 -5.53
C GLN A 118 2.96 13.42 -5.54
N LEU A 119 2.06 12.96 -4.67
CA LEU A 119 1.79 11.53 -4.45
C LEU A 119 0.60 10.97 -5.24
N MET A 120 -0.42 11.79 -5.52
CA MET A 120 -1.60 11.40 -6.30
C MET A 120 -1.29 10.77 -7.67
N PRO A 121 -0.37 11.32 -8.50
CA PRO A 121 -0.02 10.67 -9.77
C PRO A 121 0.64 9.29 -9.56
N LYS A 122 1.35 9.09 -8.44
CA LYS A 122 2.01 7.82 -8.10
C LYS A 122 0.99 6.79 -7.62
N PHE A 123 -0.06 7.20 -6.91
CA PHE A 123 -1.18 6.33 -6.57
C PHE A 123 -1.93 5.85 -7.82
N ALA A 124 -2.11 6.71 -8.83
CA ALA A 124 -2.69 6.31 -10.10
C ALA A 124 -1.86 5.23 -10.82
N ILE A 125 -0.52 5.34 -10.81
CA ILE A 125 0.39 4.30 -11.36
C ILE A 125 0.19 2.95 -10.65
N LEU A 126 -0.11 2.99 -9.35
CA LEU A 126 -0.42 1.80 -8.57
C LEU A 126 -1.87 1.28 -8.74
N GLY A 127 -2.70 1.94 -9.55
CA GLY A 127 -4.10 1.59 -9.72
C GLY A 127 -4.98 1.96 -8.51
N LEU A 128 -4.48 2.81 -7.62
CA LEU A 128 -5.24 3.34 -6.50
C LEU A 128 -6.01 4.59 -6.94
N HIS A 129 -7.33 4.48 -7.03
CA HIS A 129 -8.22 5.63 -7.11
C HIS A 129 -8.85 5.87 -5.74
N LEU A 130 -8.32 6.86 -5.02
CA LEU A 130 -8.92 7.33 -3.77
C LEU A 130 -10.19 8.13 -4.13
N ARG A 131 -11.36 7.51 -4.05
CA ARG A 131 -12.64 8.22 -4.29
C ARG A 131 -12.87 9.22 -3.15
N ARG A 132 -13.01 10.51 -3.47
CA ARG A 132 -13.41 11.60 -2.58
C ARG A 132 -14.72 11.20 -1.87
N ARG A 133 -14.77 11.16 -0.54
CA ARG A 133 -16.04 10.93 0.20
C ARG A 133 -16.84 12.23 0.32
N THR A 134 -17.05 12.93 -0.78
CA THR A 134 -18.04 14.02 -0.83
C THR A 134 -18.69 14.02 -2.21
N ASP A 135 -19.42 12.96 -2.52
CA ASP A 135 -20.48 13.08 -3.50
C ASP A 135 -21.75 12.44 -2.91
N PRO A 136 -22.72 13.23 -2.45
CA PRO A 136 -23.97 12.73 -1.86
C PRO A 136 -24.85 11.96 -2.86
N SER A 137 -24.42 11.81 -4.12
CA SER A 137 -25.12 11.09 -5.18
C SER A 137 -24.94 9.56 -5.14
N ALA A 138 -23.98 9.02 -4.37
CA ALA A 138 -23.68 7.58 -4.37
C ALA A 138 -24.44 6.73 -3.34
N ILE A 139 -25.41 7.31 -2.62
CA ILE A 139 -26.28 6.59 -1.65
C ILE A 139 -27.61 6.19 -2.31
N ALA A 140 -27.72 6.23 -3.65
CA ALA A 140 -28.99 6.04 -4.34
C ALA A 140 -29.14 4.69 -5.09
N GLU A 141 -28.20 3.75 -4.99
CA GLU A 141 -28.25 2.52 -5.81
C GLU A 141 -28.20 1.19 -5.02
N GLU A 142 -28.36 1.20 -3.69
CA GLU A 142 -28.37 -0.05 -2.87
C GLU A 142 -29.69 -0.37 -2.13
N GLU A 143 -30.79 0.37 -2.34
CA GLU A 143 -32.09 0.12 -1.64
C GLU A 143 -33.24 -0.39 -2.51
N GLU A 144 -33.00 -1.07 -3.64
CA GLU A 144 -34.07 -1.75 -4.39
C GLU A 144 -33.65 -3.15 -4.85
N GLU A 145 -33.55 -4.09 -3.92
CA GLU A 145 -33.81 -5.54 -4.13
C GLU A 145 -33.74 -6.29 -2.79
N LEU A 146 -34.53 -5.84 -1.80
CA LEU A 146 -34.88 -6.69 -0.65
C LEU A 146 -36.36 -6.49 -0.30
N SER A 147 -37.23 -6.68 -1.29
CA SER A 147 -38.66 -6.86 -1.05
C SER A 147 -38.89 -8.25 -0.48
N CYS A 148 -38.85 -8.36 0.85
CA CYS A 148 -39.38 -9.52 1.56
C CYS A 148 -40.85 -9.73 1.17
N PRO A 149 -41.31 -10.93 0.79
CA PRO A 149 -42.74 -11.19 0.67
C PRO A 149 -43.39 -11.16 2.06
N ASP A 150 -44.34 -10.24 2.21
CA ASP A 150 -45.24 -10.13 3.37
C ASP A 150 -45.93 -11.46 3.67
N VAL A 151 -45.74 -11.93 4.91
CA VAL A 151 -46.62 -12.91 5.55
C VAL A 151 -47.65 -12.12 6.35
N VAL A 152 -48.90 -12.08 5.87
CA VAL A 152 -50.06 -11.78 6.71
C VAL A 152 -51.18 -12.75 6.35
N GLY A 153 -51.61 -13.52 7.36
CA GLY A 153 -52.70 -14.48 7.25
C GLY A 153 -54.09 -13.88 7.50
N GLU A 154 -55.04 -14.82 7.66
CA GLU A 154 -56.44 -14.69 8.12
C GLU A 154 -57.52 -14.45 7.05
N HIS A 155 -58.16 -15.53 6.61
CA HIS A 155 -59.48 -15.97 7.13
C HIS A 155 -59.70 -17.47 6.89
#